data_AF-A0A940JEA2-F1
#
_entry.id   AF-A0A940JEA2-F1
#
_cell.length_a   1.000
_cell.length_b   1.000
_cell.length_c   1.000
_cell.angle_alpha   90.00
_cell.angle_beta   90.00
_cell.angle_gamma   90.00
#
_symmetry.space_group_name_H-M   'P 1'
#
loop_
_entity.id
_entity.type
_entity.pdbx_description
1 polymer ?
#
loop_
_entity_poly.entity_id
_entity_poly.type
_entity_poly.pdbx_seq_one_letter_code
_entity_poly.pdbx_strand_id
1 'polypeptide(L)' 'MLSPTTVAIVAIGALVIFGPKKLPELARSLGKSLSEFKAGAEEAQDAFKREMNRSPEAPKAQDADASSQKPREDA' A
#
# COMPACT_ATOMS: atom_id res chain seq x y z
N MET A 1 18.50 18.37 27.26
CA MET A 1 18.98 18.07 25.90
C MET A 1 19.46 16.63 25.92
N LEU A 2 18.80 15.71 25.21
CA LEU A 2 19.18 14.30 25.21
C LEU A 2 20.48 14.15 24.40
N SER A 3 21.60 13.91 25.08
CA SER A 3 22.88 13.71 24.41
C SER A 3 22.86 12.40 23.61
N PRO A 4 23.44 12.37 22.39
CA PRO A 4 23.55 11.15 21.58
C PRO A 4 24.14 9.97 22.36
N THR A 5 25.01 10.25 23.34
CA THR A 5 25.60 9.27 24.25
C THR A 5 24.56 8.48 25.06
N THR A 6 23.50 9.12 25.56
CA THR A 6 22.46 8.42 26.33
C THR A 6 21.68 7.45 25.46
N VAL A 7 21.35 7.87 24.23
CA VAL A 7 20.68 7.02 23.24
C VAL A 7 21.55 5.81 22.90
N ALA A 8 22.87 6.00 22.73
CA ALA A 8 23.81 4.92 22.44
C ALA A 8 23.87 3.89 23.58
N ILE A 9 23.90 4.32 24.85
CA ILE A 9 23.93 3.41 26.00
C ILE A 9 22.66 2.55 26.07
N VAL A 10 21.49 3.17 25.89
CA VAL A 10 20.22 2.44 25.90
C VAL A 10 20.13 1.46 24.73
N ALA A 11 20.57 1.89 23.53
CA ALA A 11 20.64 1.02 22.37
C ALA A 11 21.54 -0.20 22.62
N ILE A 12 22.73 -0.01 23.22
CA ILE A 12 23.63 -1.11 23.60
C ILE A 12 22.97 -2.05 24.60
N GLY A 13 22.27 -1.54 25.62
CA GLY A 13 21.53 -2.36 26.57
C GLY A 13 20.44 -3.21 25.91
N ALA A 14 19.65 -2.60 25.01
CA ALA A 14 18.65 -3.32 24.22
C ALA A 14 19.29 -4.34 23.27
N LEU A 15 20.44 -4.01 22.66
CA LEU A 15 21.23 -4.89 21.80
C LEU A 15 21.79 -6.11 22.55
N VAL A 16 22.06 -6.03 23.84
CA VAL A 16 22.48 -7.20 24.63
C VAL A 16 21.31 -8.15 24.86
N ILE A 17 20.11 -7.63 25.11
CA ILE A 17 18.91 -8.44 25.34
C ILE A 17 18.40 -9.05 24.02
N PHE A 18 18.25 -8.23 22.99
CA PHE A 18 17.68 -8.65 21.71
C PHE A 18 18.74 -9.16 20.72
N GLY A 19 19.98 -8.69 20.79
CA GLY A 19 21.05 -9.04 19.87
C GLY A 19 21.14 -8.11 18.65
N PRO A 20 22.37 -7.83 18.13
CA PRO A 20 22.58 -6.95 16.97
C PRO A 20 21.99 -7.49 15.67
N LYS A 21 21.77 -8.80 15.58
CA LYS A 21 21.12 -9.43 14.41
C LYS A 21 19.59 -9.32 14.43
N LYS A 22 18.96 -9.19 15.60
CA LYS A 22 17.49 -9.16 15.69
C LYS A 22 16.91 -7.81 15.30
N LEU A 23 17.58 -6.70 15.59
CA LEU A 23 17.13 -5.37 15.16
C LEU A 23 16.96 -5.25 13.62
N PRO A 24 17.95 -5.60 12.78
CA PRO A 24 17.79 -5.51 11.33
C PRO A 24 16.80 -6.55 10.78
N GLU A 25 16.68 -7.72 11.41
CA GLU A 25 15.69 -8.75 11.06
C GLU A 25 14.26 -8.25 11.31
N LEU A 26 14.01 -7.68 12.50
CA LEU A 26 12.74 -7.06 12.86
C LEU A 26 12.43 -5.87 11.95
N ALA A 27 13.39 -4.98 11.72
CA ALA A 27 13.21 -3.83 10.82
C ALA A 27 12.87 -4.25 9.39
N ARG A 28 13.48 -5.32 8.86
CA ARG A 28 13.11 -5.86 7.54
C ARG A 28 11.69 -6.40 7.50
N SER A 29 11.28 -7.17 8.52
CA SER A 29 9.92 -7.73 8.59
C SER A 29 8.86 -6.64 8.73
N LEU A 30 9.06 -5.68 9.65
CA LEU A 30 8.19 -4.54 9.86
C LEU A 30 8.18 -3.61 8.65
N GLY A 31 9.33 -3.38 8.02
CA GLY A 31 9.43 -2.56 6.81
C GLY A 31 8.64 -3.15 5.65
N LYS A 32 8.68 -4.47 5.47
CA LYS A 32 7.87 -5.14 4.45
C LYS A 32 6.37 -5.02 4.73
N SER A 33 5.95 -5.26 5.99
CA SER A 33 4.56 -5.09 6.40
C SER A 33 4.07 -3.64 6.25
N LEU A 34 4.89 -2.67 6.62
CA LEU A 34 4.56 -1.25 6.48
C LEU A 34 4.50 -0.82 5.01
N SER A 35 5.33 -1.41 4.14
CA SER A 35 5.28 -1.16 2.70
C SER A 35 3.99 -1.67 2.08
N GLU A 36 3.55 -2.88 2.43
CA GLU A 36 2.29 -3.44 1.95
C GLU A 36 1.09 -2.70 2.55
N PHE A 37 1.15 -2.32 3.83
CA PHE A 37 0.15 -1.48 4.47
C PHE A 37 0.02 -0.12 3.80
N LYS A 38 1.15 0.53 3.48
CA LYS A 38 1.15 1.82 2.77
C LYS A 38 0.54 1.69 1.38
N ALA A 39 0.90 0.67 0.61
CA ALA A 39 0.32 0.43 -0.71
C ALA A 39 -1.21 0.22 -0.64
N GLY A 40 -1.68 -0.59 0.31
CA GLY A 40 -3.11 -0.77 0.54
C GLY A 40 -3.82 0.50 1.02
N ALA A 41 -3.16 1.30 1.87
CA ALA A 41 -3.68 2.58 2.34
C ALA A 41 -3.79 3.62 1.20
N GLU A 42 -2.81 3.67 0.29
CA GLU A 42 -2.84 4.53 -0.90
C GLU A 42 -3.98 4.12 -1.85
N GLU A 43 -4.16 2.83 -2.11
CA GLU A 43 -5.27 2.31 -2.92
C GLU A 43 -6.64 2.66 -2.30
N ALA A 44 -6.78 2.50 -0.98
CA ALA A 44 -8.00 2.86 -0.25
C ALA A 44 -8.26 4.36 -0.27
N GLN A 45 -7.21 5.18 -0.14
CA GLN A 45 -7.32 6.64 -0.23
C GLN A 45 -7.76 7.08 -1.63
N ASP A 46 -7.23 6.47 -2.69
CA ASP A 46 -7.60 6.76 -4.06
C ASP A 46 -9.03 6.31 -4.39
N ALA A 47 -9.45 5.14 -3.90
CA ALA A 47 -10.82 4.67 -4.00
C ALA A 47 -11.78 5.64 -3.29
N PHE A 48 -11.46 6.03 -2.05
CA PHE A 48 -12.25 6.99 -1.28
C PHE A 48 -12.31 8.38 -1.94
N LYS A 49 -11.20 8.84 -2.53
CA LYS A 49 -11.16 10.11 -3.28
C LYS A 49 -12.00 10.03 -4.56
N ARG A 50 -11.99 8.90 -5.27
CA ARG A 50 -12.84 8.65 -6.45
C ARG A 50 -14.32 8.62 -6.06
N GLU A 51 -14.67 8.00 -4.95
CA GLU A 51 -16.04 7.93 -4.41
C GLU A 51 -16.54 9.33 -4.01
N MET A 52 -15.74 10.10 -3.27
CA MET A 52 -16.10 11.42 -2.78
C MET A 52 -16.20 12.47 -3.89
N ASN A 53 -15.39 12.33 -4.94
CA ASN A 53 -15.49 13.17 -6.13
C ASN A 53 -16.59 12.71 -7.10
N ARG A 54 -17.26 11.59 -6.82
CA ARG A 54 -18.47 11.11 -7.51
C ARG A 54 -19.71 11.67 -6.79
N SER A 55 -20.04 12.93 -7.06
CA SER A 55 -21.44 13.39 -6.96
C SER A 55 -22.27 12.63 -8.02
N PRO A 56 -23.58 12.39 -7.84
CA PRO A 56 -24.32 11.33 -8.51
C PRO A 56 -24.58 11.68 -9.98
N GLU A 57 -23.60 11.46 -10.85
CA GLU A 57 -23.77 11.62 -12.28
C GLU A 57 -23.31 10.35 -13.00
N ALA A 58 -24.34 9.62 -13.42
CA ALA A 58 -24.46 8.61 -14.48
C ALA A 58 -23.39 7.51 -14.59
N PRO A 59 -23.83 6.23 -14.68
CA PRO A 59 -22.93 5.12 -14.99
C PRO A 59 -22.31 5.36 -16.37
N LYS A 60 -21.00 5.62 -16.41
CA LYS A 60 -20.27 5.63 -17.67
C LYS A 60 -20.27 4.20 -18.21
N ALA A 61 -21.08 4.03 -19.25
CA ALA A 61 -21.03 2.97 -20.23
C ALA A 61 -19.58 2.52 -20.47
N GLN A 62 -19.24 1.37 -19.91
CA GLN A 62 -18.16 0.51 -20.37
C GLN A 62 -18.79 -0.79 -20.87
N ASP A 63 -19.80 -0.65 -21.74
CA ASP A 63 -20.27 -1.69 -22.64
C ASP A 63 -20.03 -1.18 -24.06
N ALA A 64 -18.75 -1.05 -24.40
CA ALA A 64 -18.31 -0.71 -25.75
C ALA A 64 -17.14 -1.60 -26.14
N ASP A 65 -17.30 -2.91 -25.99
CA ASP A 65 -16.67 -3.87 -26.90
C ASP A 65 -17.37 -5.23 -26.80
N ALA A 66 -17.48 -5.93 -27.93
CA ALA A 66 -17.94 -7.32 -28.07
C ALA A 66 -19.45 -7.61 -28.13
N SER A 67 -20.20 -6.96 -29.02
CA SER A 67 -21.25 -7.66 -29.78
C SER A 67 -21.51 -7.03 -31.15
N SER A 68 -20.50 -7.02 -32.01
CA SER A 68 -20.70 -7.02 -33.46
C SER A 68 -20.08 -8.29 -34.04
N GLN A 69 -20.56 -9.44 -33.53
CA GLN A 69 -20.39 -10.70 -34.23
C GLN A 69 -21.25 -10.64 -35.48
N LYS A 70 -20.58 -10.74 -36.63
CA LYS A 70 -21.07 -11.14 -37.96
C LYS A 70 -22.31 -12.06 -37.87
N PRO A 71 -23.46 -11.65 -38.41
CA PRO A 71 -24.02 -12.31 -39.61
C PRO A 71 -24.76 -11.31 -40.52
N ARG A 72 -24.57 -11.34 -41.84
CA ARG A 72 -25.44 -12.01 -42.84
C ARG A 72 -24.69 -11.94 -44.18
N GLU A 73 -24.35 -13.06 -44.80
CA GLU A 73 -25.22 -13.88 -45.68
C GLU A 73 -25.63 -13.12 -46.96
N ASP A 74 -24.86 -13.40 -48.02
CA ASP A 74 -25.33 -13.93 -49.31
C ASP A 74 -26.73 -13.48 -49.81
N ALA A 75 -26.75 -12.58 -50.80
CA ALA A 75 -27.70 -12.55 -51.93
C ALA A 75 -27.32 -11.46 -52.94
#